data_AF-A0A2M7N603-F1
#
_entry.id   AF-A0A2M7N603-F1
#
_cell.length_a   1.000
_cell.length_b   1.000
_cell.length_c   1.000
_cell.angle_alpha   90.00
_cell.angle_beta   90.00
_cell.angle_gamma   90.00
#
_symmetry.space_group_name_H-M   'P 1'
#
loop_
_entity.id
_entity.type
_entity.pdbx_description
1 polymer ?
#
loop_
_entity_poly.entity_id
_entity_poly.type
_entity_poly.pdbx_seq_one_letter_code
_entity_poly.pdbx_strand_id
1 'polypeptide(L)'
;MTFTAKYFEEPKTDLVVINTTVDGSNENPHFKIIYGNKDNITTLEFNWNTLTQGIKVIIYYQKSESLLIEAVRNFIRKINFAELNENLEDEEITEETYLKELEQNSNKYAITLKNISSQNDVIIMTDLMQKIGTELRDFTTSEVSEMFSIKEKQLVDYIYSICKKLK
;
A
#
# COMPACT_ATOMS: atom_id res chain seq x y z
N MET A 1 -18.25 -18.72 -10.30
CA MET A 1 -18.21 -17.36 -9.71
C MET A 1 -18.11 -16.39 -10.88
N THR A 2 -19.16 -15.62 -11.14
CA THR A 2 -19.30 -14.78 -12.34
C THR A 2 -18.83 -13.37 -12.00
N PHE A 3 -17.78 -12.88 -12.66
CA PHE A 3 -17.30 -11.51 -12.46
C PHE A 3 -17.96 -10.60 -13.49
N THR A 4 -18.85 -9.72 -13.04
CA THR A 4 -19.45 -8.67 -13.86
C THR A 4 -18.52 -7.45 -13.86
N ALA A 5 -17.92 -7.12 -15.00
CA ALA A 5 -17.09 -5.93 -15.14
C ALA A 5 -17.94 -4.66 -15.01
N LYS A 6 -17.53 -3.72 -14.16
CA LYS A 6 -18.10 -2.37 -14.08
C LYS A 6 -17.49 -1.49 -15.17
N TYR A 7 -18.34 -0.87 -15.98
CA TYR A 7 -17.98 0.13 -16.98
C TYR A 7 -17.48 1.42 -16.28
N PHE A 8 -16.31 1.91 -16.67
CA PHE A 8 -15.86 3.28 -16.37
C PHE A 8 -16.12 4.15 -17.61
N GLU A 9 -16.58 5.38 -17.42
CA GLU A 9 -16.99 6.30 -18.49
C GLU A 9 -15.82 6.70 -19.42
N GLU A 10 -16.18 6.94 -20.68
CA GLU A 10 -15.42 6.77 -21.93
C GLU A 10 -14.07 7.52 -22.11
N PRO A 11 -13.19 6.91 -22.93
CA PRO A 11 -12.97 7.42 -24.28
C PRO A 11 -13.53 6.45 -25.33
N LYS A 12 -14.10 6.97 -26.43
CA LYS A 12 -14.65 6.23 -27.59
C LYS A 12 -13.66 5.20 -28.15
N THR A 13 -13.62 4.04 -27.52
CA THR A 13 -12.93 2.84 -27.95
C THR A 13 -13.99 1.75 -27.85
N ASP A 14 -14.23 1.03 -28.94
CA ASP A 14 -15.12 -0.13 -28.95
C ASP A 14 -14.38 -1.28 -28.24
N LEU A 15 -14.21 -1.14 -26.93
CA LEU A 15 -13.54 -2.11 -26.07
C LEU A 15 -14.51 -3.27 -25.85
N VAL A 16 -14.26 -4.39 -26.53
CA VAL A 16 -15.03 -5.62 -26.37
C VAL A 16 -14.14 -6.68 -25.74
N VAL A 17 -14.49 -7.08 -24.51
CA VAL A 17 -13.84 -8.22 -23.85
C VAL A 17 -14.55 -9.49 -24.29
N ILE A 18 -13.84 -10.36 -25.02
CA ILE A 18 -14.38 -11.65 -25.46
C ILE A 18 -13.74 -12.74 -24.60
N ASN A 19 -14.54 -13.34 -23.71
CA ASN A 19 -14.16 -14.57 -23.04
C ASN A 19 -14.02 -15.66 -24.09
N THR A 20 -12.80 -16.04 -24.42
CA THR A 20 -12.52 -17.18 -25.29
C THR A 20 -12.43 -18.39 -24.37
N THR A 21 -13.54 -19.11 -24.22
CA THR A 21 -13.53 -20.43 -23.58
C THR A 21 -12.63 -21.34 -24.39
N VAL A 22 -11.44 -21.62 -23.86
CA VAL A 22 -10.60 -22.73 -24.30
C VAL A 22 -11.19 -23.99 -23.66
N ASP A 23 -11.35 -25.04 -24.47
CA ASP A 23 -11.89 -26.36 -24.11
C ASP A 23 -11.56 -26.78 -22.67
N GLY A 24 -12.55 -27.39 -22.01
CA GLY A 24 -12.52 -27.80 -20.59
C GLY A 24 -11.47 -28.84 -20.19
N SER A 25 -10.42 -29.01 -20.98
CA SER A 25 -9.24 -29.86 -20.74
C SER A 25 -7.95 -29.08 -20.46
N ASN A 26 -7.92 -27.75 -20.62
CA ASN A 26 -6.70 -26.95 -20.41
C ASN A 26 -6.66 -26.29 -19.01
N GLU A 27 -5.64 -26.62 -18.23
CA GLU A 27 -5.37 -26.08 -16.88
C GLU A 27 -5.02 -24.57 -16.84
N ASN A 28 -5.03 -23.87 -17.99
CA ASN A 28 -4.61 -22.47 -18.09
C ASN A 28 -5.47 -21.68 -19.11
N PRO A 29 -6.59 -21.06 -18.68
CA PRO A 29 -7.51 -20.38 -19.59
C PRO A 29 -6.87 -19.15 -20.25
N HIS A 30 -7.24 -18.87 -21.50
CA HIS A 30 -6.80 -17.70 -22.26
C HIS A 30 -7.93 -16.68 -22.42
N PHE A 31 -7.56 -15.39 -22.45
CA PHE A 31 -8.46 -14.24 -22.57
C PHE A 31 -8.02 -13.39 -23.74
N LYS A 32 -8.98 -12.85 -24.49
CA LYS A 32 -8.73 -11.92 -25.59
C LYS A 32 -9.41 -10.59 -25.31
N ILE A 33 -8.62 -9.52 -25.30
CA ILE A 33 -9.12 -8.14 -25.28
C ILE A 33 -9.01 -7.63 -26.71
N ILE A 34 -10.14 -7.25 -27.31
CA ILE A 34 -10.18 -6.65 -28.64
C ILE A 34 -10.53 -5.17 -28.45
N TYR A 35 -9.65 -4.29 -28.91
CA TYR A 35 -9.86 -2.85 -28.86
C TYR A 35 -9.35 -2.20 -30.13
N GLY A 36 -10.01 -1.14 -30.57
CA GLY A 36 -9.68 -0.48 -31.82
C GLY A 36 -10.82 0.38 -32.32
N ASN A 37 -10.59 1.05 -33.45
CA ASN A 37 -11.67 1.64 -34.24
C ASN A 37 -11.99 0.72 -35.43
N LYS A 38 -13.03 1.05 -36.21
CA LYS A 38 -13.46 0.25 -37.37
C LYS A 38 -12.34 -0.08 -38.36
N ASP A 39 -11.31 0.75 -38.43
CA ASP A 39 -10.23 0.65 -39.41
C ASP A 39 -8.92 0.06 -38.83
N ASN A 40 -8.82 -0.09 -37.51
CA ASN A 40 -7.63 -0.59 -36.84
C ASN A 40 -8.01 -1.32 -35.55
N ILE A 41 -8.07 -2.66 -35.64
CA ILE A 41 -8.39 -3.57 -34.53
C ILE A 41 -7.10 -4.15 -33.97
N THR A 42 -6.88 -3.97 -32.67
CA THR A 42 -5.81 -4.62 -31.92
C THR A 42 -6.40 -5.75 -31.06
N THR A 43 -5.76 -6.91 -31.07
CA THR A 43 -6.10 -8.04 -30.21
C THR A 43 -4.96 -8.31 -29.24
N LEU A 44 -5.24 -8.33 -27.95
CA LEU A 44 -4.31 -8.76 -26.91
C LEU A 44 -4.76 -10.10 -26.36
N GLU A 45 -3.85 -11.07 -26.34
CA GLU A 45 -4.10 -12.39 -25.78
C GLU A 45 -3.31 -12.57 -24.49
N PHE A 46 -3.99 -12.99 -23.42
CA PHE A 46 -3.39 -13.26 -22.12
C PHE A 46 -3.78 -14.65 -21.64
N ASN A 47 -2.88 -15.36 -20.96
CA ASN A 47 -3.29 -16.51 -20.16
C ASN A 47 -3.66 -16.07 -18.74
N TRP A 48 -4.41 -16.90 -18.02
CA TRP A 48 -4.86 -16.62 -16.67
C TRP A 48 -3.72 -16.38 -15.68
N ASN A 49 -2.61 -17.11 -15.83
CA ASN A 49 -1.42 -16.90 -15.01
C ASN A 49 -0.85 -15.48 -15.20
N THR A 50 -0.71 -15.00 -16.44
CA THR A 50 -0.25 -13.64 -16.73
C THR A 50 -1.21 -12.60 -16.17
N LEU A 51 -2.53 -12.81 -16.32
CA LEU A 51 -3.54 -11.88 -15.80
C LEU A 51 -3.53 -11.83 -14.27
N THR A 52 -3.47 -12.99 -13.60
CA THR A 52 -3.42 -13.06 -12.13
C THR A 52 -2.13 -12.48 -11.58
N GLN A 53 -0.99 -12.70 -12.24
CA GLN A 53 0.28 -12.03 -11.89
C GLN A 53 0.19 -10.52 -12.09
N GLY A 54 -0.38 -10.05 -13.20
CA GLY A 54 -0.60 -8.63 -13.46
C GLY A 54 -1.46 -7.97 -12.39
N ILE A 55 -2.57 -8.60 -11.99
CA ILE A 55 -3.44 -8.12 -10.91
C ILE A 55 -2.67 -8.05 -9.58
N LYS A 56 -1.88 -9.08 -9.24
CA LYS A 56 -1.05 -9.06 -8.01
C LYS A 56 -0.08 -7.89 -8.01
N VAL A 57 0.57 -7.61 -9.15
CA VAL A 57 1.49 -6.48 -9.31
C VAL A 57 0.76 -5.14 -9.15
N ILE A 58 -0.41 -4.97 -9.75
CA ILE A 58 -1.21 -3.73 -9.60
C ILE A 58 -1.62 -3.52 -8.13
N ILE A 59 -2.14 -4.55 -7.47
CA ILE A 59 -2.53 -4.49 -6.05
C ILE A 59 -1.31 -4.16 -5.18
N TYR A 60 -0.16 -4.76 -5.48
CA TYR A 60 1.11 -4.48 -4.81
C TYR A 60 1.47 -3.00 -4.89
N TYR A 61 1.49 -2.43 -6.10
CA TYR A 61 1.84 -1.02 -6.30
C TYR A 61 0.88 -0.08 -5.58
N GLN A 62 -0.43 -0.31 -5.68
CA GLN A 62 -1.45 0.51 -4.99
C GLN A 62 -1.27 0.48 -3.47
N LYS A 63 -1.01 -0.71 -2.91
CA LYS A 63 -0.78 -0.87 -1.46
C LYS A 63 0.54 -0.24 -1.03
N SER A 64 1.61 -0.44 -1.81
CA SER A 64 2.93 0.14 -1.58
C SER A 64 2.87 1.66 -1.55
N GLU A 65 2.19 2.28 -2.51
CA GLU A 65 2.02 3.74 -2.56
C GLU A 65 1.24 4.25 -1.34
N SER A 66 0.13 3.61 -1.00
CA SER A 66 -0.64 3.98 0.19
C SER A 66 0.17 3.87 1.49
N LEU A 67 1.00 2.83 1.64
CA LEU A 67 1.86 2.64 2.80
C LEU A 67 2.98 3.68 2.85
N LEU A 68 3.56 4.03 1.70
CA LEU A 68 4.60 5.05 1.62
C LEU A 68 4.04 6.44 1.97
N ILE A 69 2.85 6.80 1.47
CA ILE A 69 2.18 8.05 1.83
C ILE A 69 1.93 8.12 3.35
N GLU A 70 1.50 7.01 3.96
CA GLU A 70 1.33 6.94 5.42
C GLU A 70 2.67 7.14 6.16
N ALA A 71 3.73 6.47 5.70
CA ALA A 71 5.08 6.62 6.26
C ALA A 71 5.58 8.06 6.23
N VAL A 72 5.43 8.75 5.10
CA VAL A 72 5.79 10.16 4.95
C VAL A 72 4.97 11.05 5.88
N ARG A 73 3.65 10.82 5.97
CA ARG A 73 2.78 11.58 6.88
C ARG A 73 3.18 11.41 8.33
N ASN A 74 3.49 10.19 8.76
CA ASN A 74 3.94 9.93 10.12
C ASN A 74 5.31 10.52 10.41
N PHE A 75 6.21 10.51 9.43
CA PHE A 75 7.50 11.19 9.56
C PHE A 75 7.33 12.71 9.75
N ILE A 76 6.46 13.35 8.96
CA ILE A 76 6.11 14.77 9.13
C ILE A 76 5.52 15.03 10.53
N ARG A 77 4.63 14.16 11.02
CA ARG A 77 4.08 14.30 12.38
C ARG A 77 5.15 14.24 13.46
N LYS A 78 6.13 13.34 13.33
CA LYS A 78 7.26 13.23 14.26
C LYS A 78 8.13 14.49 14.24
N ILE A 79 8.40 15.04 13.05
CA ILE A 79 9.11 16.31 12.91
C ILE A 79 8.34 17.43 13.61
N ASN A 80 7.05 17.60 13.28
CA ASN A 80 6.23 18.65 13.88
C ASN A 80 6.18 18.55 15.40
N PHE A 81 6.10 17.32 15.94
CA PHE A 81 6.10 17.11 17.38
C PHE A 81 7.45 17.42 18.03
N ALA A 82 8.56 17.08 17.36
CA ALA A 82 9.90 17.44 17.81
C ALA A 82 10.09 18.97 17.83
N GLU A 83 9.73 19.67 16.75
CA GLU A 83 9.78 21.14 16.68
C GLU A 83 8.92 21.78 17.78
N LEU A 84 7.73 21.23 18.06
CA LEU A 84 6.87 21.73 19.13
C LEU A 84 7.50 21.54 20.52
N ASN A 85 8.21 20.43 20.73
CA ASN A 85 8.94 20.19 21.98
C ASN A 85 10.15 21.14 22.11
N GLU A 86 10.92 21.34 21.04
CA GLU A 86 12.06 22.27 21.03
C GLU A 86 11.60 23.69 21.39
N ASN A 87 10.51 24.18 20.79
CA ASN A 87 9.96 25.50 21.12
C ASN A 87 9.53 25.62 22.60
N LEU A 88 9.09 24.52 23.22
CA LEU A 88 8.75 24.50 24.65
C LEU A 88 10.02 24.51 25.52
N GLU A 89 11.03 23.73 25.15
CA GLU A 89 12.32 23.65 25.85
C GLU A 89 13.10 24.98 25.78
N ASP A 90 13.01 25.68 24.65
CA ASP A 90 13.62 26.99 24.41
C ASP A 90 12.80 28.16 24.97
N GLU A 91 11.71 27.88 25.70
CA GLU A 91 10.78 28.86 26.30
C GLU A 91 10.11 29.81 25.27
N GLU A 92 10.08 29.45 23.98
CA GLU A 92 9.40 30.22 22.92
C GLU A 92 7.87 30.12 23.02
N ILE A 93 7.37 29.02 23.59
CA ILE A 93 5.95 28.81 23.90
C ILE A 93 5.76 28.40 25.36
N THR A 94 4.58 28.68 25.91
CA THR A 94 4.20 28.23 27.26
C THR A 94 3.64 26.80 27.24
N GLU A 95 3.67 26.12 28.39
CA GLU A 95 3.04 24.81 28.57
C GLU A 95 1.55 24.81 28.20
N GLU A 96 0.82 25.87 28.54
CA GLU A 96 -0.59 26.03 28.15
C GLU A 96 -0.76 26.08 26.63
N THR A 97 0.13 26.78 25.93
CA THR A 97 0.12 26.87 24.47
C THR A 97 0.44 25.53 23.84
N TYR A 98 1.43 24.82 24.38
CA TYR A 98 1.82 23.48 23.95
C TYR A 98 0.65 22.49 24.04
N LEU A 99 -0.01 22.42 25.19
CA LEU A 99 -1.14 21.51 25.42
C LEU A 99 -2.31 21.84 24.49
N LYS A 100 -2.64 23.12 24.35
CA LYS A 100 -3.71 23.59 23.46
C LYS A 100 -3.44 23.22 22.00
N GLU A 101 -2.19 23.34 21.56
CA GLU A 101 -1.79 23.00 20.19
C GLU A 101 -1.92 21.49 19.93
N LEU A 102 -1.53 20.64 20.88
CA LEU A 102 -1.72 19.19 20.77
C LEU A 102 -3.19 18.78 20.72
N GLU A 103 -4.04 19.42 21.54
CA GLU A 103 -5.48 19.12 21.59
C GLU A 103 -6.22 19.58 20.33
N GLN A 104 -5.93 20.78 19.84
CA GLN A 104 -6.66 21.39 18.72
C GLN A 104 -6.18 20.87 17.37
N ASN A 105 -4.91 20.46 17.25
CA ASN A 105 -4.27 20.07 16.00
C ASN A 105 -3.75 18.63 16.01
N SER A 106 -4.48 17.70 16.64
CA SER A 106 -4.07 16.29 16.80
C SER A 106 -3.57 15.62 15.52
N ASN A 107 -4.18 15.88 14.36
CA ASN A 107 -3.75 15.31 13.07
C ASN A 107 -2.32 15.69 12.65
N LYS A 108 -1.77 16.79 13.18
CA LYS A 108 -0.42 17.30 12.92
C LYS A 108 0.66 16.59 13.75
N TYR A 109 0.29 15.98 14.88
CA TYR A 109 1.24 15.45 15.87
C TYR A 109 1.01 13.97 16.21
N ALA A 110 -0.24 13.52 16.24
CA ALA A 110 -0.60 12.19 16.70
C ALA A 110 -0.57 11.14 15.59
N ILE A 111 0.03 9.99 15.89
CA ILE A 111 0.03 8.78 15.05
C ILE A 111 -0.99 7.79 15.61
N THR A 112 -2.00 7.45 14.82
CA THR A 112 -3.04 6.50 15.22
C THR A 112 -2.71 5.10 14.72
N LEU A 113 -2.46 4.17 15.64
CA LEU A 113 -2.11 2.79 15.30
C LEU A 113 -3.35 1.97 14.89
N LYS A 114 -3.32 1.38 13.70
CA LYS A 114 -4.33 0.46 13.15
C LYS A 114 -3.84 -0.99 13.20
N ASN A 115 -4.80 -1.90 13.02
CA ASN A 115 -4.47 -3.31 12.85
C ASN A 115 -3.94 -3.56 11.43
N ILE A 116 -3.04 -4.54 11.29
CA ILE A 116 -2.57 -5.03 9.99
C ILE A 116 -3.70 -5.84 9.32
N SER A 117 -3.99 -5.53 8.06
CA SER A 117 -5.09 -6.17 7.33
C SER A 117 -4.68 -7.51 6.71
N SER A 118 -3.41 -7.66 6.31
CA SER A 118 -2.92 -8.90 5.69
C SER A 118 -1.43 -9.17 5.95
N GLN A 119 -1.01 -10.44 5.86
CA GLN A 119 0.42 -10.81 5.86
C GLN A 119 1.19 -10.16 4.72
N ASN A 120 0.55 -9.94 3.57
CA ASN A 120 1.18 -9.29 2.43
C ASN A 120 1.54 -7.83 2.72
N ASP A 121 0.78 -7.15 3.59
CA ASP A 121 1.09 -5.78 3.98
C ASP A 121 2.47 -5.71 4.65
N VAL A 122 2.82 -6.70 5.49
CA VAL A 122 4.13 -6.79 6.17
C VAL A 122 5.27 -7.05 5.17
N ILE A 123 5.02 -7.85 4.13
CA ILE A 123 6.00 -8.08 3.05
C ILE A 123 6.26 -6.77 2.30
N ILE A 124 5.20 -6.03 1.96
CA ILE A 124 5.30 -4.74 1.27
C ILE A 124 6.05 -3.71 2.15
N MET A 125 5.74 -3.65 3.44
CA MET A 125 6.44 -2.79 4.40
C MET A 125 7.94 -3.11 4.44
N THR A 126 8.30 -4.39 4.38
CA THR A 126 9.71 -4.83 4.39
C THR A 126 10.43 -4.38 3.12
N ASP A 127 9.80 -4.53 1.95
CA ASP A 127 10.35 -4.02 0.67
C ASP A 127 10.49 -2.48 0.67
N LEU A 128 9.49 -1.78 1.18
CA LEU A 128 9.55 -0.33 1.35
C LEU A 128 10.70 0.09 2.27
N MET A 129 10.93 -0.66 3.36
CA MET A 129 12.00 -0.34 4.30
C MET A 129 13.39 -0.50 3.69
N GLN A 130 13.57 -1.54 2.87
CA GLN A 130 14.80 -1.72 2.10
C GLN A 130 15.06 -0.53 1.16
N LYS A 131 14.01 0.02 0.55
CA LYS A 131 14.11 1.18 -0.35
C LYS A 131 14.35 2.51 0.35
N ILE A 132 13.80 2.69 1.55
CA ILE A 132 13.88 3.96 2.30
C ILE A 132 15.25 4.14 2.95
N GLY A 133 15.95 3.05 3.28
CA GLY A 133 17.34 3.15 3.69
C GLY A 133 17.71 2.27 4.87
N THR A 134 17.46 0.96 4.79
CA THR A 134 18.22 0.00 5.61
C THR A 134 19.74 0.14 5.40
N GLU A 135 20.16 0.74 4.29
CA GLU A 135 21.56 1.13 4.06
C GLU A 135 22.06 2.25 4.98
N LEU A 136 21.16 3.06 5.55
CA LEU A 136 21.50 4.19 6.43
C LEU A 136 21.55 3.77 7.90
N ARG A 137 20.55 2.99 8.35
CA ARG A 137 20.52 2.36 9.67
C ARG A 137 19.46 1.27 9.76
N ASP A 138 19.60 0.44 10.78
CA ASP A 138 18.54 -0.47 11.20
C ASP A 138 17.38 0.30 11.85
N PHE A 139 16.15 -0.14 11.54
CA PHE A 139 14.93 0.34 12.19
C PHE A 139 14.48 -0.65 13.25
N THR A 140 14.13 -0.13 14.42
CA THR A 140 13.49 -0.93 15.47
C THR A 140 12.04 -1.26 15.10
N THR A 141 11.47 -2.30 15.71
CA THR A 141 10.07 -2.67 15.50
C THR A 141 9.10 -1.56 15.86
N SER A 142 9.38 -0.79 16.92
CA SER A 142 8.59 0.39 17.31
C SER A 142 8.61 1.47 16.24
N GLU A 143 9.78 1.75 15.65
CA GLU A 143 9.90 2.75 14.59
C GLU A 143 9.15 2.34 13.32
N VAL A 144 9.24 1.07 12.92
CA VAL A 144 8.46 0.53 11.80
C VAL A 144 6.96 0.57 12.11
N SER A 145 6.61 0.26 13.36
CA SER A 145 5.24 0.30 13.87
C SER A 145 4.63 1.69 13.74
N GLU A 146 5.34 2.72 14.21
CA GLU A 146 4.94 4.12 14.07
C GLU A 146 4.92 4.56 12.62
N MET A 147 5.96 4.22 11.85
CA MET A 147 6.10 4.61 10.45
C MET A 147 4.88 4.18 9.63
N PHE A 148 4.41 2.95 9.78
CA PHE A 148 3.27 2.45 9.00
C PHE A 148 1.92 2.56 9.73
N SER A 149 1.85 3.26 10.86
CA SER A 149 0.65 3.37 11.70
C SER A 149 0.11 1.99 12.10
N ILE A 150 0.95 1.00 12.43
CA ILE A 150 0.50 -0.36 12.77
C ILE A 150 0.76 -0.66 14.23
N LYS A 151 0.07 -1.66 14.80
CA LYS A 151 0.37 -2.13 16.15
C LYS A 151 1.60 -3.04 16.14
N GLU A 152 2.61 -2.68 16.93
CA GLU A 152 3.89 -3.40 17.02
C GLU A 152 3.71 -4.89 17.30
N LYS A 153 2.86 -5.26 18.26
CA LYS A 153 2.59 -6.67 18.58
C LYS A 153 2.12 -7.46 17.35
N GLN A 154 1.23 -6.89 16.55
CA GLN A 154 0.75 -7.56 15.33
C GLN A 154 1.86 -7.66 14.28
N LEU A 155 2.70 -6.63 14.15
CA LEU A 155 3.85 -6.66 13.26
C LEU A 155 4.79 -7.83 13.62
N VAL A 156 5.14 -7.95 14.90
CA VAL A 156 5.98 -9.04 15.42
C VAL A 156 5.35 -10.41 15.17
N ASP A 157 4.06 -10.57 15.49
CA ASP A 157 3.33 -11.84 15.28
C ASP A 157 3.35 -12.27 13.81
N TYR A 158 3.19 -11.32 12.89
CA TYR A 158 3.23 -11.59 11.46
C TYR A 158 4.63 -11.90 10.95
N ILE A 159 5.66 -11.15 11.36
CA ILE A 159 7.05 -11.44 11.02
C ILE A 159 7.41 -12.87 11.45
N TYR A 160 7.07 -13.24 12.69
CA TYR A 160 7.33 -14.58 13.21
C TYR A 160 6.59 -15.66 12.39
N SER A 161 5.32 -15.42 12.04
CA SER A 161 4.56 -16.33 11.18
C SER A 161 5.17 -16.51 9.80
N ILE A 162 5.76 -15.46 9.20
CA ILE A 162 6.40 -15.52 7.89
C ILE A 162 7.71 -16.31 8.00
N CYS A 163 8.56 -15.99 8.98
CA CYS A 163 9.83 -16.69 9.20
C CYS A 163 9.64 -18.18 9.46
N LYS A 164 8.57 -18.59 10.16
CA LYS A 164 8.26 -20.01 10.40
C LYS A 164 7.90 -20.76 9.12
N LYS A 165 7.27 -20.11 8.13
CA LYS A 165 6.89 -20.74 6.85
C LYS A 165 8.07 -20.93 5.90
N LEU A 166 9.21 -20.27 6.17
CA LEU A 166 10.43 -20.33 5.36
C LEU A 166 11.45 -21.35 5.87
N LYS A 167 11.19 -22.01 7.01
CA LYS A 167 11.98 -23.11 7.58
C LYS A 167 11.32 -24.44 7.30
#